data_AF-A0ABD5UFL9-F1
#
_entry.id   AF-A0ABD5UFL9-F1
#
_cell.length_a   1.000
_cell.length_b   1.000
_cell.length_c   1.000
_cell.angle_alpha   90.00
_cell.angle_beta   90.00
_cell.angle_gamma   90.00
#
_symmetry.space_group_name_H-M   'P 1'
#
loop_
_entity.id
_entity.type
_entity.pdbx_description
1 polymer ?
#
loop_
_entity_poly.entity_id
_entity_poly.type
_entity_poly.pdbx_seq_one_letter_code
_entity_poly.pdbx_strand_id
1 'polypeptide(L)' 'MAPLVPEAVERGGHVRVGLEDAPLGSGRTNVELVEDARGRIADAGATLATADEVRREVSAANTGV' A
#
# COMPACT_ATOMS: atom_id res chain seq x y z
N MET A 1 4.77 -11.05 4.63
CA MET A 1 3.85 -9.91 4.44
C MET A 1 2.46 -10.28 3.92
N ALA A 2 2.22 -11.50 3.39
CA ALA A 2 1.05 -11.75 2.55
C ALA A 2 -0.39 -11.66 3.13
N PRO A 3 -0.68 -11.85 4.44
CA PRO A 3 -2.09 -11.89 4.85
C PRO A 3 -2.75 -10.52 5.04
N LEU A 4 -1.99 -9.44 5.24
CA LEU A 4 -2.59 -8.18 5.72
C LEU A 4 -3.08 -7.24 4.62
N VAL A 5 -2.65 -7.41 3.37
CA VAL A 5 -3.05 -6.50 2.27
C VAL A 5 -4.56 -6.58 2.01
N PRO A 6 -5.17 -7.77 1.81
CA PRO A 6 -6.61 -7.85 1.59
C PRO A 6 -7.42 -7.34 2.79
N GLU A 7 -7.01 -7.67 4.01
CA GLU A 7 -7.69 -7.21 5.22
C GLU A 7 -7.61 -5.67 5.38
N ALA A 8 -6.46 -5.07 5.10
CA ALA A 8 -6.31 -3.62 5.12
C ALA A 8 -7.25 -2.97 4.09
N VAL A 9 -7.34 -3.52 2.87
CA VAL A 9 -8.25 -3.03 1.83
C VAL A 9 -9.71 -3.15 2.25
N GLU A 10 -10.13 -4.31 2.76
CA GLU A 10 -11.51 -4.56 3.21
C GLU A 10 -11.96 -3.57 4.29
N ARG A 11 -11.04 -3.16 5.16
CA ARG A 11 -11.28 -2.18 6.23
C ARG A 11 -11.15 -0.71 5.79
N GLY A 12 -10.88 -0.44 4.52
CA GLY A 12 -10.66 0.91 3.99
C GLY A 12 -9.33 1.54 4.40
N GLY A 13 -8.34 0.73 4.78
CA GLY A 13 -7.01 1.18 5.16
C GLY A 13 -6.04 1.32 3.99
N HIS A 14 -4.87 1.89 4.27
CA HIS A 14 -3.77 2.01 3.31
C HIS A 14 -2.68 0.97 3.58
N VAL A 15 -1.90 0.65 2.55
CA VAL A 15 -0.87 -0.39 2.59
C VAL A 15 0.51 0.23 2.46
N ARG A 16 1.44 -0.24 3.30
CA ARG A 16 2.88 0.01 3.15
C ARG A 16 3.58 -1.28 2.77
N VAL A 17 4.50 -1.18 1.82
CA VAL A 17 5.45 -2.25 1.47
C VAL A 17 6.82 -1.64 1.21
N GLY A 18 7.85 -2.47 1.34
CA GLY A 18 9.22 -2.11 1.00
C GLY A 18 10.19 -3.13 1.57
N LEU A 19 11.45 -3.02 1.15
CA LEU A 19 12.54 -3.84 1.68
C LEU A 19 12.72 -3.68 3.20
N GLU A 20 12.29 -2.54 3.75
CA GLU A 20 12.26 -2.29 5.19
C GLU A 20 11.38 -3.30 5.95
N ASP A 21 10.29 -3.75 5.33
CA ASP A 21 9.35 -4.72 5.92
C ASP A 21 9.63 -6.17 5.45
N ALA A 22 10.62 -6.35 4.57
CA ALA A 22 11.00 -7.65 4.03
C ALA A 22 12.02 -8.36 4.94
N PRO A 23 12.13 -9.70 4.88
CA PRO A 23 13.21 -10.40 5.56
C PRO A 23 14.58 -9.84 5.18
N LEU A 24 15.47 -9.70 6.16
CA LEU A 24 16.85 -9.27 5.94
C LEU A 24 17.52 -10.19 4.90
N GLY A 25 18.17 -9.57 3.90
CA GLY A 25 18.79 -10.31 2.79
C GLY A 25 17.82 -10.79 1.72
N SER A 26 16.57 -10.29 1.71
CA SER A 26 15.60 -10.55 0.64
C SER A 26 16.20 -10.28 -0.75
N GLY A 27 16.06 -11.25 -1.66
CA GLY A 27 16.45 -11.11 -3.06
C GLY A 27 15.48 -10.29 -3.92
N ARG A 28 14.35 -9.85 -3.36
CA ARG A 28 13.37 -9.01 -4.06
C ARG A 28 13.85 -7.56 -4.12
N THR A 29 13.32 -6.80 -5.07
CA THR A 29 13.46 -5.35 -5.16
C THR A 29 12.23 -4.64 -4.59
N ASN A 30 12.36 -3.34 -4.27
CA ASN A 30 11.21 -2.52 -3.90
C ASN A 30 10.13 -2.50 -4.99
N VAL A 31 10.53 -2.47 -6.27
CA VAL A 31 9.59 -2.49 -7.40
C VAL A 31 8.77 -3.77 -7.42
N GLU A 32 9.41 -4.93 -7.25
CA GLU A 32 8.70 -6.22 -7.18
C GLU A 32 7.75 -6.32 -5.99
N LEU A 33 8.08 -5.66 -4.86
CA LEU A 33 7.20 -5.60 -3.70
C LEU A 33 5.97 -4.72 -3.96
N VAL A 34 6.16 -3.59 -4.65
CA VAL A 34 5.07 -2.68 -5.04
C VAL A 34 4.14 -3.35 -6.06
N GLU A 35 4.67 -4.05 -7.06
CA GLU A 35 3.85 -4.75 -8.06
C GLU A 35 3.03 -5.90 -7.45
N ASP A 36 3.61 -6.67 -6.54
CA ASP A 36 2.89 -7.71 -5.77
C ASP A 36 1.79 -7.11 -4.89
N ALA A 37 2.07 -5.98 -4.21
CA ALA A 37 1.06 -5.25 -3.45
C ALA A 37 -0.07 -4.73 -4.33
N ARG A 38 0.25 -4.15 -5.49
CA ARG A 38 -0.74 -3.69 -6.49
C ARG A 38 -1.65 -4.83 -6.94
N GLY A 39 -1.08 -5.99 -7.25
CA GLY A 39 -1.84 -7.18 -7.62
C GLY A 39 -2.86 -7.57 -6.55
N ARG A 40 -2.42 -7.68 -5.29
CA ARG A 40 -3.31 -8.05 -4.17
C ARG A 40 -4.39 -7.02 -3.87
N ILE A 41 -4.08 -5.73 -4.02
CA ILE A 41 -5.07 -4.65 -3.87
C ILE A 41 -6.15 -4.77 -4.96
N ALA A 42 -5.75 -5.04 -6.19
CA ALA A 42 -6.66 -5.26 -7.30
C ALA A 42 -7.52 -6.53 -7.11
N ASP A 43 -6.92 -7.63 -6.67
CA ASP A 43 -7.62 -8.88 -6.36
C ASP A 43 -8.63 -8.71 -5.20
N ALA A 44 -8.37 -7.77 -4.28
CA ALA A 44 -9.28 -7.37 -3.21
C ALA A 44 -10.37 -6.37 -3.66
N GLY A 45 -10.42 -6.02 -4.96
CA GLY A 45 -11.45 -5.16 -5.54
C GLY A 45 -11.20 -3.66 -5.41
N ALA A 46 -10.00 -3.22 -5.04
CA ALA A 46 -9.64 -1.82 -4.91
C ALA A 46 -8.66 -1.34 -5.98
N THR A 47 -8.48 -0.02 -6.08
CA THR A 47 -7.57 0.63 -7.03
C THR A 47 -6.50 1.44 -6.30
N LEU A 48 -5.34 1.61 -6.92
CA LEU A 48 -4.29 2.48 -6.36
C LEU A 48 -4.64 3.96 -6.54
N ALA A 49 -4.38 4.74 -5.49
CA ALA A 49 -4.36 6.19 -5.57
C ALA A 49 -3.09 6.67 -6.30
N THR A 50 -3.25 7.73 -7.08
CA THR A 50 -2.16 8.52 -7.64
C THR A 50 -1.49 9.36 -6.54
N ALA A 51 -0.26 9.81 -6.81
CA ALA A 51 0.46 10.67 -5.86
C ALA A 51 -0.27 12.01 -5.59
N ASP A 52 -1.02 12.53 -6.58
CA ASP A 52 -1.82 13.74 -6.40
C ASP A 52 -3.04 13.50 -5.49
N GLU A 53 -3.72 12.36 -5.64
CA GLU A 53 -4.82 11.97 -4.75
C GLU A 53 -4.35 11.83 -3.31
N VAL A 54 -3.24 11.13 -3.09
CA VAL A 54 -2.63 10.98 -1.76
C VAL A 54 -2.32 12.34 -1.14
N ARG A 55 -1.67 13.25 -1.88
CA ARG A 55 -1.35 14.61 -1.38
C ARG A 55 -2.60 15.39 -1.01
N ARG A 56 -3.66 15.35 -1.83
CA ARG A 56 -4.92 16.04 -1.55
C ARG A 56 -5.57 15.48 -0.28
N GLU A 57 -5.67 14.16 -0.17
CA GLU A 57 -6.32 13.49 0.95
C GLU A 57 -5.59 13.73 2.28
N VAL A 58 -4.26 13.56 2.29
CA VAL A 58 -3.43 13.83 3.48
C VAL A 58 -3.49 15.29 3.88
N SER A 59 -3.49 16.23 2.92
CA SER A 59 -3.61 17.65 3.23
C SER A 59 -4.98 17.98 3.84
N ALA A 60 -6.05 17.37 3.33
CA ALA A 60 -7.39 17.53 3.88
C ALA A 60 -7.49 16.95 5.30
N ALA A 61 -6.93 15.76 5.54
CA ALA A 61 -6.88 15.14 6.86
C ALA A 61 -6.07 15.96 7.88
N ASN A 62 -4.96 16.57 7.45
CA ASN A 62 -4.11 17.39 8.32
C ASN A 62 -4.69 18.78 8.65
N THR A 63 -5.68 19.25 7.88
CA THR A 63 -6.33 20.55 8.11
C THR A 63 -7.48 20.45 9.13
N GLY A 64 -7.84 19.24 9.57
CA GLY A 64 -8.84 18.99 10.60
C GLY A 64 -8.33 19.18 12.04
N VAL A 65 -7.59 20.25 12.31
CA VAL A 65 -7.20 20.73 13.65
C VAL A 65 -7.97 22.00 14.00
#